data_AF-A0A3A1XRZ8-F1
#
_entry.id   AF-A0A3A1XRZ8-F1
#
_cell.length_a   1.000
_cell.length_b   1.000
_cell.length_c   1.000
_cell.angle_alpha   90.00
_cell.angle_beta   90.00
_cell.angle_gamma   90.00
#
_symmetry.space_group_name_H-M   'P 1'
#
loop_
_entity.id
_entity.type
_entity.pdbx_description
1 polymer ?
#
loop_
_entity_poly.entity_id
_entity_poly.type
_entity_poly.pdbx_seq_one_letter_code
_entity_poly.pdbx_strand_id
1 'polypeptide(L)'
;GKHSSKDDGTRYGKVTFHPDQSVAPKAYLKEIVIHYPDGSTSDDSDSGNNGKPVYAKVTVGDLSGAEKDLKMTLLRSQDADPVHDTLGSGNSLTVMSGTSLTKNPYVLAWSLKDRSNISLRMMCAKQGEQKWSRGLDDTLNMHLNQNYGESVKPWAFANADQRKSCSQDSKNCTANLLYGFTKDKDPNSIESAVSRSEDDIAGVPQKAGNYTCAVFALKPNALTVFNNTVNGSLIEGNKYSSTNMQTTQLAGVTVGKDWNRIAVNVTVIDPPKFALPKTGGMNWNVLLGAFAVIGTGVMAAGFFLEQTKWGRAMLEALLRKTLLKDFICKTAKKLRALRRRSERWRC
;
A
#
# COMPACT_ATOMS: atom_id res chain seq x y z
N GLY A 1 -22.00 34.69 20.13
CA GLY A 1 -22.63 35.60 21.11
C GLY A 1 -21.57 36.47 21.75
N LYS A 2 -21.95 37.58 22.39
CA LYS A 2 -21.02 38.45 23.15
C LYS A 2 -20.54 37.83 24.48
N HIS A 3 -21.08 36.66 24.83
CA HIS A 3 -20.75 35.86 26.02
C HIS A 3 -20.25 34.48 25.56
N SER A 4 -18.95 34.23 25.68
CA SER A 4 -18.30 32.97 25.30
C SER A 4 -17.24 32.53 26.31
N SER A 5 -17.21 33.17 27.47
CA SER A 5 -16.23 32.94 28.54
C SER A 5 -16.49 31.59 29.22
N LYS A 6 -15.49 31.06 29.94
CA LYS A 6 -15.56 29.74 30.58
C LYS A 6 -16.75 29.63 31.56
N ASP A 7 -17.13 30.74 32.20
CA ASP A 7 -18.14 30.80 33.26
C ASP A 7 -19.52 31.30 32.77
N ASP A 8 -19.67 31.69 31.50
CA ASP A 8 -20.93 32.18 30.95
C ASP A 8 -21.97 31.06 30.73
N GLY A 9 -21.53 29.80 30.73
CA GLY A 9 -22.36 28.63 30.41
C GLY A 9 -23.49 28.36 31.41
N THR A 10 -23.32 28.75 32.67
CA THR A 10 -24.34 28.61 33.73
C THR A 10 -25.48 29.60 33.62
N ARG A 11 -25.27 30.73 32.92
CA ARG A 11 -26.27 31.81 32.79
C ARG A 11 -26.89 31.92 31.41
N TYR A 12 -26.14 31.63 30.35
CA TYR A 12 -26.57 31.87 28.96
C TYR A 12 -26.61 30.61 28.09
N GLY A 13 -26.23 29.45 28.63
CA GLY A 13 -26.03 28.23 27.86
C GLY A 13 -24.79 28.30 26.97
N LYS A 14 -24.03 27.21 26.91
CA LYS A 14 -22.84 27.11 26.05
C LYS A 14 -22.98 25.92 25.12
N VAL A 15 -23.13 26.20 23.83
CA VAL A 15 -23.08 25.18 22.77
C VAL A 15 -21.69 25.18 22.16
N THR A 16 -21.03 24.03 22.14
CA THR A 16 -19.70 23.88 21.52
C THR A 16 -19.79 22.89 20.37
N PHE A 17 -19.32 23.30 19.19
CA PHE A 17 -19.28 22.46 18.00
C PHE A 17 -17.86 21.97 17.77
N HIS A 18 -17.70 20.65 17.62
CA HIS A 18 -16.43 20.01 17.27
C HIS A 18 -16.61 19.18 16.00
N PRO A 19 -16.67 19.82 14.81
CA PRO A 19 -16.78 19.09 13.55
C PRO A 19 -15.53 18.25 13.34
N ASP A 20 -15.71 16.98 12.99
CA ASP A 20 -14.61 16.09 12.63
C ASP A 20 -14.31 16.16 11.12
N GLN A 21 -13.23 15.50 10.67
CA GLN A 21 -12.78 15.58 9.28
C GLN A 21 -13.75 14.94 8.26
N SER A 22 -14.78 14.20 8.68
CA SER A 22 -15.86 13.73 7.78
C SER A 22 -16.88 14.82 7.44
N VAL A 23 -16.95 15.92 8.19
CA VAL A 23 -17.95 16.99 8.00
C VAL A 23 -17.49 17.98 6.94
N ALA A 24 -18.20 18.06 5.81
CA ALA A 24 -17.78 18.88 4.65
C ALA A 24 -17.65 20.38 5.01
N PRO A 25 -16.69 21.10 4.39
CA PRO A 25 -16.56 22.53 4.59
C PRO A 25 -17.76 23.26 3.96
N LYS A 26 -18.69 23.73 4.78
CA LYS A 26 -19.83 24.57 4.40
C LYS A 26 -20.52 25.18 5.62
N ALA A 27 -21.51 26.04 5.36
CA ALA A 27 -22.43 26.49 6.39
C ALA A 27 -23.45 25.39 6.73
N TYR A 28 -23.65 25.17 8.02
CA TYR A 28 -24.64 24.30 8.61
C TYR A 28 -25.59 25.09 9.49
N LEU A 29 -26.86 24.69 9.48
CA LEU A 29 -27.83 25.09 10.48
C LEU A 29 -28.02 23.90 11.41
N LYS A 30 -27.76 24.11 12.71
CA LYS A 30 -27.97 23.11 13.75
C LYS A 30 -29.05 23.60 14.69
N GLU A 31 -30.13 22.84 14.76
CA GLU A 31 -31.24 23.11 15.66
C GLU A 31 -30.78 22.97 17.12
N ILE A 32 -31.22 23.91 17.95
CA ILE A 32 -30.95 23.97 19.37
C ILE A 32 -32.30 24.01 20.07
N VAL A 33 -32.51 23.05 20.96
CA VAL A 33 -33.65 23.05 21.87
C VAL A 33 -33.21 23.69 23.18
N ILE A 34 -33.91 24.74 23.60
CA ILE A 34 -33.68 25.42 24.88
C ILE A 34 -34.67 24.85 25.88
N HIS A 35 -34.19 24.40 27.03
CA HIS A 35 -35.03 23.96 28.15
C HIS A 35 -35.13 25.09 29.18
N TYR A 36 -36.35 25.47 29.55
CA TYR A 36 -36.63 26.51 30.53
C TYR A 36 -36.81 25.94 31.95
N PRO A 37 -36.67 26.75 33.00
CA PRO A 37 -36.76 26.28 34.39
C PRO A 37 -38.12 25.69 34.79
N ASP A 38 -39.19 26.06 34.10
CA ASP A 38 -40.55 25.56 34.30
C ASP A 38 -40.82 24.21 33.61
N GLY A 39 -39.81 23.66 32.92
CA GLY A 39 -39.88 22.40 32.19
C GLY A 39 -40.35 22.54 30.74
N SER A 40 -40.75 23.73 30.31
CA SER A 40 -41.08 24.02 28.91
C SER A 40 -39.82 24.08 28.03
N THR A 41 -40.02 24.10 26.71
CA THR A 41 -38.96 24.13 25.72
C THR A 41 -39.17 25.21 24.66
N SER A 42 -38.13 25.53 23.90
CA SER A 42 -38.24 26.40 22.72
C SER A 42 -39.20 25.89 21.64
N ASP A 43 -39.61 24.63 21.70
CA ASP A 43 -40.49 24.06 20.69
C ASP A 43 -41.97 24.27 21.04
N ASP A 44 -42.26 24.72 22.27
CA ASP A 44 -43.62 25.00 22.72
C ASP A 44 -44.19 26.26 22.04
N SER A 45 -45.49 26.28 21.78
CA SER A 45 -46.14 27.34 20.99
C SER A 45 -46.08 28.73 21.62
N ASP A 46 -45.96 28.79 22.95
CA ASP A 46 -45.88 30.00 23.77
C ASP A 46 -44.44 30.42 24.09
N SER A 47 -43.45 29.71 23.54
CA SER A 47 -42.03 30.08 23.65
C SER A 47 -41.72 31.42 22.95
N GLY A 48 -40.60 32.05 23.30
CA GLY A 48 -40.19 33.35 22.70
C GLY A 48 -39.96 33.31 21.18
N ASN A 49 -39.84 32.11 20.62
CA ASN A 49 -39.73 31.82 19.19
C ASN A 49 -41.03 31.25 18.59
N ASN A 50 -42.13 31.20 19.36
CA ASN A 50 -43.45 30.70 18.98
C ASN A 50 -43.41 29.26 18.41
N GLY A 51 -42.61 28.39 19.02
CA GLY A 51 -42.41 27.00 18.61
C GLY A 51 -41.63 26.83 17.31
N LYS A 52 -41.01 27.90 16.77
CA LYS A 52 -40.20 27.82 15.54
C LYS A 52 -38.76 27.41 15.86
N PRO A 53 -38.15 26.45 15.15
CA PRO A 53 -36.78 25.99 15.44
C PRO A 53 -35.75 27.12 15.63
N VAL A 54 -34.96 27.04 16.70
CA VAL A 54 -33.81 27.93 16.91
C VAL A 54 -32.57 27.31 16.28
N TYR A 55 -31.91 28.02 15.38
CA TYR A 55 -30.72 27.51 14.69
C TYR A 55 -29.43 28.21 15.11
N ALA A 56 -28.40 27.44 15.41
CA ALA A 56 -27.01 27.89 15.33
C ALA A 56 -26.50 27.78 13.90
N LYS A 57 -26.07 28.91 13.35
CA LYS A 57 -25.31 28.96 12.10
C LYS A 57 -23.85 28.65 12.40
N VAL A 58 -23.36 27.53 11.86
CA VAL A 58 -21.99 27.06 12.06
C VAL A 58 -21.32 26.94 10.69
N THR A 59 -20.20 27.62 10.50
CA THR A 59 -19.39 27.45 9.29
C THR A 59 -18.22 26.53 9.61
N VAL A 60 -18.13 25.41 8.91
CA VAL A 60 -16.97 24.52 8.96
C VAL A 60 -15.99 24.98 7.89
N GLY A 61 -14.77 25.34 8.30
CA GLY A 61 -13.70 25.72 7.39
C GLY A 61 -13.01 24.52 6.74
N ASP A 62 -12.21 24.81 5.72
CA ASP A 62 -11.35 23.81 5.08
C ASP A 62 -10.27 23.29 6.03
N LEU A 63 -9.78 22.08 5.75
CA LEU A 63 -8.67 21.48 6.49
C LEU A 63 -7.35 22.21 6.16
N SER A 64 -6.75 22.87 7.16
CA SER A 64 -5.45 23.53 7.07
C SER A 64 -4.28 22.55 7.36
N GLY A 65 -3.06 22.81 6.86
CA GLY A 65 -1.84 22.22 7.47
C GLY A 65 -0.88 21.32 6.65
N ALA A 66 -1.06 21.11 5.35
CA ALA A 66 -0.08 20.36 4.53
C ALA A 66 0.10 20.98 3.13
N GLU A 67 1.33 21.40 2.77
CA GLU A 67 1.65 21.86 1.41
C GLU A 67 1.59 20.73 0.38
N LYS A 68 1.71 19.46 0.84
CA LYS A 68 1.58 18.24 0.04
C LYS A 68 0.43 17.39 0.57
N ASP A 69 -0.77 17.70 0.11
CA ASP A 69 -2.01 17.01 0.47
C ASP A 69 -2.00 15.55 0.01
N LEU A 70 -1.76 15.32 -1.28
CA LEU A 70 -1.79 13.99 -1.89
C LEU A 70 -0.42 13.29 -1.75
N LYS A 71 -0.43 12.24 -0.96
CA LYS A 71 0.73 11.38 -0.68
C LYS A 71 0.53 10.00 -1.27
N MET A 72 1.64 9.33 -1.54
CA MET A 72 1.65 8.02 -2.15
C MET A 72 2.90 7.26 -1.70
N THR A 73 2.75 5.95 -1.51
CA THR A 73 3.84 5.01 -1.36
C THR A 73 3.59 3.78 -2.23
N LEU A 74 4.66 3.15 -2.65
CA LEU A 74 4.66 1.86 -3.32
C LEU A 74 5.50 0.92 -2.47
N LEU A 75 4.90 -0.16 -2.00
CA LEU A 75 5.53 -1.12 -1.10
C LEU A 75 5.77 -2.43 -1.84
N ARG A 76 6.76 -3.21 -1.40
CA ARG A 76 6.98 -4.57 -1.92
C ARG A 76 5.82 -5.51 -1.65
N SER A 77 5.05 -5.26 -0.60
CA SER A 77 3.81 -5.98 -0.26
C SER A 77 2.96 -5.18 0.73
N GLN A 78 1.71 -5.58 0.92
CA GLN A 78 0.78 -4.91 1.83
C GLN A 78 1.27 -4.88 3.29
N ASP A 79 1.96 -5.95 3.74
CA ASP A 79 2.50 -6.08 5.09
C ASP A 79 3.97 -5.66 5.21
N ALA A 80 4.51 -5.01 4.18
CA ALA A 80 5.90 -4.58 4.14
C ALA A 80 6.17 -3.40 5.09
N ASP A 81 7.40 -3.29 5.56
CA ASP A 81 7.83 -2.19 6.43
C ASP A 81 8.02 -0.91 5.59
N PRO A 82 7.21 0.14 5.77
CA PRO A 82 7.27 1.33 4.92
C PRO A 82 8.59 2.11 5.04
N VAL A 83 9.42 1.83 6.04
CA VAL A 83 10.75 2.47 6.19
C VAL A 83 11.79 1.80 5.30
N HIS A 84 11.69 0.48 5.09
CA HIS A 84 12.74 -0.31 4.46
C HIS A 84 12.32 -0.97 3.13
N ASP A 85 11.03 -1.18 2.93
CA ASP A 85 10.48 -1.99 1.83
C ASP A 85 9.69 -1.16 0.81
N THR A 86 9.99 0.15 0.73
CA THR A 86 9.44 1.04 -0.30
C THR A 86 10.14 0.81 -1.64
N LEU A 87 9.36 0.78 -2.71
CA LEU A 87 9.80 0.70 -4.09
C LEU A 87 9.82 2.10 -4.72
N GLY A 88 10.74 2.31 -5.65
CA GLY A 88 10.88 3.58 -6.36
C GLY A 88 12.13 3.61 -7.24
N SER A 89 12.57 4.81 -7.62
CA SER A 89 13.73 4.97 -8.50
C SER A 89 15.03 4.45 -7.88
N GLY A 90 15.18 4.52 -6.55
CA GLY A 90 16.32 3.98 -5.81
C GLY A 90 16.18 2.51 -5.39
N ASN A 91 14.95 1.98 -5.38
CA ASN A 91 14.64 0.64 -4.88
C ASN A 91 13.83 -0.13 -5.94
N SER A 92 14.53 -0.94 -6.74
CA SER A 92 13.94 -1.72 -7.82
C SER A 92 13.26 -3.00 -7.36
N LEU A 93 12.42 -3.54 -8.22
CA LEU A 93 11.77 -4.84 -8.05
C LEU A 93 12.43 -5.86 -8.99
N THR A 94 12.85 -7.00 -8.46
CA THR A 94 13.35 -8.13 -9.26
C THR A 94 12.36 -9.28 -9.16
N VAL A 95 11.96 -9.83 -10.31
CA VAL A 95 10.95 -10.89 -10.42
C VAL A 95 11.40 -11.95 -11.42
N MET A 96 10.86 -13.16 -11.32
CA MET A 96 11.12 -14.23 -12.27
C MET A 96 10.00 -14.30 -13.32
N SER A 97 10.36 -14.53 -14.58
CA SER A 97 9.39 -14.79 -15.64
C SER A 97 8.71 -16.14 -15.46
N GLY A 98 7.43 -16.23 -15.79
CA GLY A 98 6.61 -17.44 -15.70
C GLY A 98 6.15 -17.77 -14.27
N THR A 99 6.49 -16.95 -13.27
CA THR A 99 6.15 -17.19 -11.88
C THR A 99 5.41 -16.01 -11.26
N SER A 100 4.29 -16.28 -10.61
CA SER A 100 3.61 -15.28 -9.79
C SER A 100 4.43 -14.92 -8.56
N LEU A 101 4.32 -13.67 -8.14
CA LEU A 101 4.86 -13.22 -6.86
C LEU A 101 4.12 -13.89 -5.69
N THR A 102 4.84 -14.25 -4.63
CA THR A 102 4.23 -14.75 -3.38
C THR A 102 3.50 -13.64 -2.63
N LYS A 103 3.98 -12.40 -2.79
CA LYS A 103 3.33 -11.18 -2.33
C LYS A 103 3.44 -10.11 -3.40
N ASN A 104 2.31 -9.52 -3.74
CA ASN A 104 2.25 -8.50 -4.78
C ASN A 104 2.69 -7.14 -4.23
N PRO A 105 3.40 -6.32 -5.03
CA PRO A 105 3.63 -4.93 -4.70
C PRO A 105 2.32 -4.20 -4.43
N TYR A 106 2.33 -3.33 -3.43
CA TYR A 106 1.13 -2.68 -2.92
C TYR A 106 1.22 -1.18 -3.08
N VAL A 107 0.22 -0.60 -3.74
CA VAL A 107 0.09 0.83 -3.93
C VAL A 107 -0.80 1.41 -2.86
N LEU A 108 -0.36 2.49 -2.23
CA LEU A 108 -1.12 3.16 -1.19
C LEU A 108 -1.05 4.67 -1.39
N ALA A 109 -2.20 5.29 -1.66
CA ALA A 109 -2.32 6.73 -1.84
C ALA A 109 -3.35 7.33 -0.88
N TRP A 110 -3.07 8.51 -0.35
CA TRP A 110 -3.94 9.18 0.60
C TRP A 110 -3.86 10.71 0.50
N SER A 111 -4.95 11.36 0.89
CA SER A 111 -5.09 12.81 0.96
C SER A 111 -5.40 13.21 2.39
N LEU A 112 -4.85 14.33 2.85
CA LEU A 112 -5.07 14.87 4.20
C LEU A 112 -6.08 16.02 4.23
N LYS A 113 -6.41 16.62 3.07
CA LYS A 113 -7.33 17.77 2.95
C LYS A 113 -8.44 17.53 1.94
N ASP A 114 -8.08 17.18 0.70
CA ASP A 114 -9.04 17.00 -0.37
C ASP A 114 -9.71 15.61 -0.29
N ARG A 115 -11.02 15.63 -0.11
CA ARG A 115 -11.89 14.45 0.02
C ARG A 115 -12.23 13.82 -1.31
N SER A 116 -11.85 14.43 -2.41
CA SER A 116 -12.06 13.87 -3.74
C SER A 116 -11.43 12.48 -3.85
N ASN A 117 -12.06 11.62 -4.65
CA ASN A 117 -11.58 10.26 -4.87
C ASN A 117 -10.19 10.26 -5.51
N ILE A 118 -9.36 9.30 -5.11
CA ILE A 118 -8.03 9.11 -5.68
C ILE A 118 -8.12 7.93 -6.66
N SER A 119 -7.87 8.18 -7.94
CA SER A 119 -7.78 7.13 -8.94
C SER A 119 -6.34 6.64 -9.07
N LEU A 120 -6.14 5.33 -9.20
CA LEU A 120 -4.82 4.74 -9.42
C LEU A 120 -4.66 4.36 -10.89
N ARG A 121 -3.50 4.66 -11.48
CA ARG A 121 -3.14 4.23 -12.84
C ARG A 121 -1.72 3.72 -12.85
N MET A 122 -1.44 2.75 -13.70
CA MET A 122 -0.09 2.22 -13.92
C MET A 122 0.18 2.16 -15.41
N MET A 123 1.36 2.61 -15.80
CA MET A 123 1.86 2.55 -17.17
C MET A 123 3.28 1.99 -17.13
N CYS A 124 3.58 1.02 -17.98
CA CYS A 124 4.89 0.40 -18.07
C CYS A 124 5.42 0.44 -19.51
N ALA A 125 6.74 0.56 -19.63
CA ALA A 125 7.48 0.41 -20.87
C ALA A 125 8.70 -0.49 -20.63
N LYS A 126 9.16 -1.15 -21.69
CA LYS A 126 10.48 -1.79 -21.68
C LYS A 126 11.55 -0.69 -21.74
N GLN A 127 12.63 -0.84 -20.98
CA GLN A 127 13.69 0.18 -20.97
C GLN A 127 14.30 0.36 -22.36
N GLY A 128 14.48 1.62 -22.76
CA GLY A 128 14.94 2.01 -24.10
C GLY A 128 13.82 2.14 -25.14
N GLU A 129 12.58 1.75 -24.82
CA GLU A 129 11.43 1.90 -25.71
C GLU A 129 10.51 3.04 -25.24
N GLN A 130 9.99 3.84 -26.18
CA GLN A 130 8.95 4.84 -25.92
C GLN A 130 7.57 4.24 -26.19
N LYS A 131 7.29 3.07 -25.61
CA LYS A 131 6.04 2.32 -25.80
C LYS A 131 5.42 1.98 -24.45
N TRP A 132 4.60 2.89 -23.93
CA TRP A 132 3.99 2.77 -22.61
C TRP A 132 2.57 2.19 -22.68
N SER A 133 2.25 1.22 -21.83
CA SER A 133 0.90 0.60 -21.76
C SER A 133 0.56 0.21 -20.33
N ARG A 134 -0.70 -0.15 -20.06
CA ARG A 134 -1.22 -0.43 -18.70
C ARG A 134 -0.70 -1.70 -18.01
N GLY A 135 0.21 -2.42 -18.65
CA GLY A 135 0.86 -3.59 -18.04
C GLY A 135 1.76 -4.41 -18.96
N LEU A 136 1.83 -4.07 -20.26
CA LEU A 136 2.58 -4.80 -21.28
C LEU A 136 2.22 -6.29 -21.31
N ASP A 137 0.96 -6.60 -21.61
CA ASP A 137 0.32 -7.93 -21.46
C ASP A 137 1.15 -9.11 -21.99
N ASP A 138 1.86 -8.95 -23.12
CA ASP A 138 2.63 -10.03 -23.75
C ASP A 138 4.07 -10.18 -23.21
N THR A 139 4.51 -9.27 -22.32
CA THR A 139 5.91 -9.21 -21.86
C THR A 139 6.01 -9.10 -20.34
N LEU A 140 5.82 -7.93 -19.75
CA LEU A 140 5.86 -7.74 -18.30
C LEU A 140 4.58 -8.23 -17.64
N ASN A 141 3.42 -8.07 -18.28
CA ASN A 141 2.11 -8.47 -17.78
C ASN A 141 1.92 -8.18 -16.26
N MET A 142 2.34 -7.00 -15.81
CA MET A 142 2.12 -6.53 -14.44
C MET A 142 1.24 -5.30 -14.49
N HIS A 143 0.13 -5.33 -13.77
CA HIS A 143 -0.87 -4.28 -13.80
C HIS A 143 -1.56 -4.13 -12.45
N LEU A 144 -2.25 -3.02 -12.26
CA LEU A 144 -3.13 -2.84 -11.11
C LEU A 144 -4.27 -3.87 -11.14
N ASN A 145 -4.50 -4.53 -10.02
CA ASN A 145 -5.37 -5.70 -9.91
C ASN A 145 -6.85 -5.34 -10.17
N GLN A 146 -7.32 -4.19 -9.70
CA GLN A 146 -8.72 -3.78 -9.82
C GLN A 146 -9.01 -3.16 -11.20
N ASN A 147 -9.06 -4.01 -12.23
CA ASN A 147 -9.30 -3.63 -13.62
C ASN A 147 -8.31 -2.54 -14.10
N TYR A 148 -7.00 -2.81 -14.01
CA TYR A 148 -5.95 -1.85 -14.37
C TYR A 148 -6.05 -0.52 -13.58
N GLY A 149 -6.62 -0.57 -12.37
CA GLY A 149 -6.82 0.57 -11.49
C GLY A 149 -8.12 1.35 -11.74
N GLU A 150 -8.94 0.95 -12.72
CA GLU A 150 -10.19 1.64 -13.06
C GLU A 150 -11.31 1.39 -12.05
N SER A 151 -11.28 0.25 -11.35
CA SER A 151 -12.32 -0.15 -10.41
C SER A 151 -11.93 0.04 -8.94
N VAL A 152 -10.80 0.70 -8.68
CA VAL A 152 -10.35 1.01 -7.31
C VAL A 152 -11.39 1.89 -6.63
N LYS A 153 -12.02 1.34 -5.59
CA LYS A 153 -13.00 2.09 -4.81
C LYS A 153 -12.30 2.91 -3.72
N PRO A 154 -12.63 4.21 -3.59
CA PRO A 154 -12.15 5.00 -2.48
C PRO A 154 -12.71 4.45 -1.17
N TRP A 155 -11.95 4.61 -0.09
CA TRP A 155 -12.44 4.25 1.24
C TRP A 155 -13.61 5.14 1.67
N ALA A 156 -14.61 4.54 2.32
CA ALA A 156 -15.74 5.27 2.87
C ALA A 156 -15.40 5.82 4.26
N PHE A 157 -16.05 6.92 4.65
CA PHE A 157 -16.00 7.37 6.04
C PHE A 157 -16.77 6.42 6.96
N ALA A 158 -16.19 6.16 8.12
CA ALA A 158 -16.87 5.45 9.20
C ALA A 158 -18.09 6.27 9.68
N ASN A 159 -19.18 5.58 10.01
CA ASN A 159 -20.37 6.23 10.56
C ASN A 159 -20.11 6.73 12.01
N ALA A 160 -21.06 7.48 12.58
CA ALA A 160 -20.88 8.12 13.89
C ALA A 160 -20.60 7.10 15.01
N ASP A 161 -21.28 5.96 15.02
CA ASP A 161 -21.14 4.92 16.04
C ASP A 161 -19.80 4.18 15.92
N GLN A 162 -19.40 3.84 14.70
CA GLN A 162 -18.08 3.25 14.41
C GLN A 162 -16.97 4.18 14.87
N ARG A 163 -17.09 5.48 14.58
CA ARG A 163 -16.12 6.49 15.01
C ARG A 163 -16.07 6.62 16.53
N LYS A 164 -17.21 6.68 17.20
CA LYS A 164 -17.29 6.70 18.66
C LYS A 164 -16.60 5.47 19.26
N SER A 165 -16.92 4.28 18.78
CA SER A 165 -16.36 3.01 19.26
C SER A 165 -14.84 2.93 19.04
N CYS A 166 -14.37 3.26 17.83
CA CYS A 166 -12.94 3.30 17.49
C CYS A 166 -12.18 4.38 18.27
N SER A 167 -12.81 5.53 18.53
CA SER A 167 -12.19 6.58 19.36
C SER A 167 -12.03 6.13 20.81
N GLN A 168 -12.94 5.32 21.35
CA GLN A 168 -12.87 4.82 22.73
C GLN A 168 -11.84 3.70 22.87
N ASP A 169 -11.81 2.77 21.92
CA ASP A 169 -10.83 1.69 21.84
C ASP A 169 -10.42 1.46 20.38
N SER A 170 -9.12 1.60 20.10
CA SER A 170 -8.56 1.45 18.75
C SER A 170 -8.71 0.04 18.18
N LYS A 171 -8.98 -0.97 19.00
CA LYS A 171 -9.28 -2.34 18.55
C LYS A 171 -10.63 -2.46 17.86
N ASN A 172 -11.54 -1.51 18.09
CA ASN A 172 -12.87 -1.49 17.47
C ASN A 172 -12.90 -0.78 16.11
N CYS A 173 -11.75 -0.29 15.63
CA CYS A 173 -11.65 0.29 14.30
C CYS A 173 -11.76 -0.82 13.25
N THR A 174 -12.69 -0.66 12.32
CA THR A 174 -12.87 -1.55 11.17
C THR A 174 -11.83 -1.20 10.11
N ALA A 175 -11.23 -2.22 9.51
CA ALA A 175 -10.34 -2.02 8.36
C ALA A 175 -11.08 -1.34 7.20
N ASN A 176 -10.33 -0.63 6.36
CA ASN A 176 -10.81 -0.03 5.11
C ASN A 176 -11.86 1.10 5.28
N LEU A 177 -11.90 1.74 6.45
CA LEU A 177 -12.70 2.94 6.71
C LEU A 177 -11.84 4.13 7.09
N LEU A 178 -12.30 5.32 6.69
CA LEU A 178 -11.72 6.59 7.09
C LEU A 178 -12.39 7.08 8.37
N TYR A 179 -11.59 7.25 9.42
CA TYR A 179 -12.08 7.74 10.70
C TYR A 179 -11.99 9.26 10.81
N GLY A 180 -11.04 9.89 10.09
CA GLY A 180 -10.91 11.35 10.08
C GLY A 180 -10.46 11.93 11.42
N PHE A 181 -9.80 11.13 12.24
CA PHE A 181 -9.15 11.53 13.49
C PHE A 181 -8.13 10.48 13.90
N THR A 182 -7.11 10.92 14.62
CA THR A 182 -6.28 10.04 15.45
C THR A 182 -5.98 10.76 16.75
N LYS A 183 -6.25 10.11 17.88
CA LYS A 183 -6.10 10.69 19.22
C LYS A 183 -4.70 11.27 19.47
N ASP A 184 -3.65 10.71 18.87
CA ASP A 184 -2.25 11.08 19.16
C ASP A 184 -1.28 10.83 17.98
N LYS A 185 -1.73 10.86 16.72
CA LYS A 185 -0.83 10.64 15.58
C LYS A 185 -0.55 11.92 14.82
N ASP A 186 0.68 12.00 14.31
CA ASP A 186 1.17 13.03 13.41
C ASP A 186 0.06 13.44 12.41
N PRO A 187 -0.31 14.74 12.30
CA PRO A 187 -1.31 15.21 11.35
C PRO A 187 -0.95 14.89 9.89
N ASN A 188 0.31 14.51 9.62
CA ASN A 188 0.78 14.04 8.33
C ASN A 188 0.62 12.54 8.08
N SER A 189 0.17 11.78 9.08
CA SER A 189 -0.01 10.34 9.04
C SER A 189 -1.18 9.91 8.15
N ILE A 190 -1.14 8.65 7.72
CA ILE A 190 -2.16 8.09 6.82
C ILE A 190 -3.50 7.87 7.53
N GLU A 191 -3.50 7.77 8.84
CA GLU A 191 -4.68 7.61 9.67
C GLU A 191 -5.48 8.93 9.81
N SER A 192 -4.83 10.06 9.57
CA SER A 192 -5.47 11.38 9.41
C SER A 192 -5.97 11.62 7.99
N ALA A 193 -5.97 10.60 7.12
CA ALA A 193 -6.44 10.75 5.75
C ALA A 193 -7.95 10.97 5.68
N VAL A 194 -8.34 11.83 4.75
CA VAL A 194 -9.73 12.15 4.40
C VAL A 194 -10.13 11.58 3.04
N SER A 195 -9.18 10.99 2.33
CA SER A 195 -9.39 10.19 1.13
C SER A 195 -8.24 9.21 1.01
N ARG A 196 -8.53 7.96 0.64
CA ARG A 196 -7.54 6.89 0.55
C ARG A 196 -7.93 5.90 -0.52
N SER A 197 -6.93 5.39 -1.24
CA SER A 197 -7.10 4.38 -2.29
C SER A 197 -5.86 3.50 -2.35
N GLU A 198 -6.10 2.23 -2.62
CA GLU A 198 -5.09 1.20 -2.55
C GLU A 198 -5.38 0.10 -3.56
N ASP A 199 -4.33 -0.52 -4.07
CA ASP A 199 -4.44 -1.63 -4.99
C ASP A 199 -3.15 -2.46 -5.01
N ASP A 200 -3.28 -3.73 -5.36
CA ASP A 200 -2.14 -4.61 -5.62
C ASP A 200 -1.70 -4.49 -7.08
N ILE A 201 -0.40 -4.64 -7.32
CA ILE A 201 0.14 -4.87 -8.66
C ILE A 201 0.19 -6.39 -8.88
N ALA A 202 -0.79 -6.88 -9.62
CA ALA A 202 -0.94 -8.28 -9.97
C ALA A 202 -0.31 -8.59 -11.35
N GLY A 203 -0.44 -9.85 -11.75
CA GLY A 203 0.02 -10.36 -13.04
C GLY A 203 1.30 -11.17 -12.95
N VAL A 204 1.63 -11.86 -14.04
CA VAL A 204 2.75 -12.80 -14.12
C VAL A 204 3.67 -12.37 -15.26
N PRO A 205 4.90 -11.92 -14.97
CA PRO A 205 5.89 -11.60 -16.00
C PRO A 205 6.13 -12.74 -16.96
N GLN A 206 6.14 -12.47 -18.26
CA GLN A 206 6.25 -13.48 -19.31
C GLN A 206 7.65 -13.52 -19.94
N LYS A 207 8.31 -12.35 -20.07
CA LYS A 207 9.62 -12.23 -20.74
C LYS A 207 10.64 -11.53 -19.87
N ALA A 208 11.82 -12.14 -19.76
CA ALA A 208 12.98 -11.50 -19.14
C ALA A 208 13.35 -10.17 -19.82
N GLY A 209 13.89 -9.26 -19.03
CA GLY A 209 14.26 -7.92 -19.47
C GLY A 209 14.10 -6.87 -18.38
N ASN A 210 14.54 -5.65 -18.69
CA ASN A 210 14.40 -4.51 -17.81
C ASN A 210 13.22 -3.65 -18.26
N TYR A 211 12.33 -3.36 -17.33
CA TYR A 211 11.13 -2.56 -17.54
C TYR A 211 11.10 -1.40 -16.55
N THR A 212 10.37 -0.36 -16.92
CA THR A 212 10.09 0.76 -16.02
C THR A 212 8.58 0.97 -15.99
N CYS A 213 8.04 1.03 -14.78
CA CYS A 213 6.64 1.31 -14.54
C CYS A 213 6.48 2.62 -13.78
N ALA A 214 5.51 3.42 -14.19
CA ALA A 214 5.08 4.63 -13.53
C ALA A 214 3.68 4.39 -12.96
N VAL A 215 3.57 4.45 -11.64
CA VAL A 215 2.30 4.35 -10.92
C VAL A 215 1.87 5.74 -10.49
N PHE A 216 0.63 6.08 -10.75
CA PHE A 216 0.05 7.40 -10.53
C PHE A 216 -1.10 7.32 -9.53
N ALA A 217 -1.16 8.32 -8.65
CA ALA A 217 -2.34 8.67 -7.87
C ALA A 217 -2.90 9.98 -8.42
N LEU A 218 -4.18 9.99 -8.82
CA LEU A 218 -4.79 11.07 -9.60
C LEU A 218 -6.10 11.52 -8.95
N LYS A 219 -6.22 12.80 -8.61
CA LYS A 219 -7.51 13.44 -8.30
C LYS A 219 -8.32 13.65 -9.59
N PRO A 220 -9.65 13.93 -9.53
CA PRO A 220 -10.51 13.96 -10.72
C PRO A 220 -10.03 14.85 -11.87
N ASN A 221 -9.55 16.07 -11.58
CA ASN A 221 -8.99 16.96 -12.60
C ASN A 221 -7.72 16.38 -13.23
N ALA A 222 -6.79 15.88 -12.41
CA ALA A 222 -5.55 15.28 -12.92
C ALA A 222 -5.80 13.97 -13.68
N LEU A 223 -6.81 13.19 -13.31
CA LEU A 223 -7.22 12.00 -14.05
C LEU A 223 -7.65 12.36 -15.48
N THR A 224 -8.43 13.44 -15.62
CA THR A 224 -8.86 13.93 -16.93
C THR A 224 -7.66 14.34 -17.79
N VAL A 225 -6.73 15.11 -17.21
CA VAL A 225 -5.50 15.52 -17.91
C VAL A 225 -4.65 14.30 -18.28
N PHE A 226 -4.47 13.35 -17.37
CA PHE A 226 -3.74 12.10 -17.62
C PHE A 226 -4.34 11.33 -18.80
N ASN A 227 -5.66 11.12 -18.81
CA ASN A 227 -6.33 10.40 -19.90
C ASN A 227 -6.15 11.13 -21.23
N ASN A 228 -6.24 12.46 -21.25
CA ASN A 228 -6.00 13.27 -22.46
C ASN A 228 -4.54 13.14 -22.94
N THR A 229 -3.57 13.15 -22.04
CA THR A 229 -2.15 12.94 -22.37
C THR A 229 -1.90 11.55 -22.97
N VAL A 230 -2.48 10.51 -22.39
CA VAL A 230 -2.40 9.14 -22.92
C VAL A 230 -3.02 9.08 -24.31
N ASN A 231 -4.28 9.53 -24.44
CA ASN A 231 -5.06 9.46 -25.68
C ASN A 231 -4.44 10.26 -26.82
N GLY A 232 -3.86 11.43 -26.52
CA GLY A 232 -3.20 12.28 -27.52
C GLY A 232 -1.85 11.75 -28.02
N SER A 233 -1.33 10.67 -27.43
CA SER A 233 -0.02 10.09 -27.76
C SER A 233 -0.10 8.61 -28.14
N LEU A 234 -1.29 8.12 -28.46
CA LEU A 234 -1.50 6.74 -28.85
C LEU A 234 -0.82 6.40 -30.18
N ILE A 235 -0.18 5.24 -30.22
CA ILE A 235 0.52 4.66 -31.38
C ILE A 235 0.19 3.17 -31.52
N GLU A 236 0.56 2.58 -32.66
CA GLU A 236 0.40 1.14 -32.95
C GLU A 236 -1.02 0.64 -32.67
N GLY A 237 -2.01 1.27 -33.31
CA GLY A 237 -3.41 0.86 -33.18
C GLY A 237 -3.97 1.06 -31.76
N ASN A 238 -3.55 2.12 -31.07
CA ASN A 238 -3.96 2.48 -29.70
C ASN A 238 -3.49 1.51 -28.60
N LYS A 239 -2.51 0.64 -28.90
CA LYS A 239 -1.94 -0.28 -27.91
C LYS A 239 -0.96 0.42 -26.95
N TYR A 240 -0.20 1.40 -27.45
CA TYR A 240 0.84 2.08 -26.68
C TYR A 240 0.66 3.59 -26.72
N SER A 241 1.16 4.26 -25.69
CA SER A 241 1.41 5.70 -25.65
C SER A 241 2.89 5.98 -25.86
N SER A 242 3.21 6.95 -26.71
CA SER A 242 4.57 7.43 -26.94
C SER A 242 5.09 8.39 -25.87
N THR A 243 4.23 8.81 -24.93
CA THR A 243 4.59 9.72 -23.85
C THR A 243 5.41 8.99 -22.80
N ASN A 244 6.55 9.58 -22.41
CA ASN A 244 7.37 9.03 -21.34
C ASN A 244 6.70 9.22 -19.97
N MET A 245 6.00 8.19 -19.51
CA MET A 245 5.25 8.26 -18.24
C MET A 245 6.14 8.31 -17.00
N GLN A 246 7.44 7.97 -17.11
CA GLN A 246 8.38 8.10 -16.01
C GLN A 246 8.63 9.56 -15.63
N THR A 247 8.63 10.47 -16.61
CA THR A 247 9.04 11.87 -16.43
C THR A 247 7.97 12.87 -16.83
N THR A 248 6.85 12.42 -17.40
CA THR A 248 5.75 13.27 -17.86
C THR A 248 5.29 14.27 -16.79
N GLN A 249 4.90 15.45 -17.23
CA GLN A 249 4.29 16.48 -16.39
C GLN A 249 2.88 16.72 -16.91
N LEU A 250 1.90 16.67 -16.00
CA LEU A 250 0.50 16.93 -16.34
C LEU A 250 0.25 18.44 -16.27
N ALA A 251 -0.08 19.06 -17.41
CA ALA A 251 -0.28 20.50 -17.49
C ALA A 251 -1.52 20.97 -16.71
N GLY A 252 -1.41 22.11 -16.04
CA GLY A 252 -2.52 22.73 -15.31
C GLY A 252 -2.89 22.03 -13.99
N VAL A 253 -2.13 21.05 -13.53
CA VAL A 253 -2.34 20.34 -12.25
C VAL A 253 -1.03 20.17 -11.48
N THR A 254 -1.11 20.17 -10.15
CA THR A 254 0.04 20.30 -9.26
C THR A 254 0.43 18.96 -8.62
N VAL A 255 1.72 18.63 -8.66
CA VAL A 255 2.29 17.44 -7.99
C VAL A 255 2.17 17.58 -6.48
N GLY A 256 1.77 16.50 -5.80
CA GLY A 256 1.57 16.47 -4.35
C GLY A 256 0.26 17.11 -3.89
N LYS A 257 -0.57 17.60 -4.80
CA LYS A 257 -1.92 18.12 -4.53
C LYS A 257 -2.96 17.42 -5.41
N ASP A 258 -2.84 17.58 -6.72
CA ASP A 258 -3.79 17.04 -7.69
C ASP A 258 -3.36 15.65 -8.19
N TRP A 259 -2.05 15.39 -8.23
CA TRP A 259 -1.52 14.08 -8.60
C TRP A 259 -0.17 13.79 -7.94
N ASN A 260 0.19 12.51 -7.90
CA ASN A 260 1.50 12.05 -7.47
C ASN A 260 1.92 10.84 -8.32
N ARG A 261 3.23 10.58 -8.43
CA ARG A 261 3.77 9.48 -9.23
C ARG A 261 4.97 8.85 -8.56
N ILE A 262 5.03 7.53 -8.61
CA ILE A 262 6.22 6.74 -8.28
C ILE A 262 6.64 5.97 -9.52
N ALA A 263 7.89 6.15 -9.94
CA ALA A 263 8.51 5.33 -10.97
C ALA A 263 9.32 4.21 -10.31
N VAL A 264 9.15 2.98 -10.78
CA VAL A 264 9.85 1.79 -10.30
C VAL A 264 10.45 1.04 -11.49
N ASN A 265 11.70 0.60 -11.33
CA ASN A 265 12.34 -0.29 -12.29
C ASN A 265 12.04 -1.73 -11.90
N VAL A 266 11.62 -2.53 -12.88
CA VAL A 266 11.32 -3.96 -12.73
C VAL A 266 12.28 -4.76 -13.58
N THR A 267 13.11 -5.58 -12.94
CA THR A 267 14.02 -6.50 -13.60
C THR A 267 13.39 -7.89 -13.61
N VAL A 268 13.05 -8.39 -14.79
CA VAL A 268 12.54 -9.75 -14.96
C VAL A 268 13.71 -10.65 -15.36
N ILE A 269 13.98 -11.68 -14.57
CA ILE A 269 14.99 -12.70 -14.86
C ILE A 269 14.31 -13.99 -15.32
N ASP A 270 14.97 -14.72 -16.23
CA ASP A 270 14.51 -16.06 -16.58
C ASP A 270 14.67 -17.00 -15.37
N PRO A 271 13.73 -17.94 -15.15
CA PRO A 271 13.93 -18.97 -14.14
C PRO A 271 15.20 -19.75 -14.48
N PRO A 272 15.99 -20.17 -13.48
CA PRO A 272 17.16 -20.99 -13.73
C PRO A 272 16.72 -22.24 -14.50
N LYS A 273 17.24 -22.39 -15.73
CA LYS A 273 17.00 -23.60 -16.53
C LYS A 273 17.66 -24.77 -15.82
N PHE A 274 16.89 -25.49 -15.01
CA PHE A 274 17.30 -26.79 -14.50
C PHE A 274 17.31 -27.77 -15.68
N ALA A 275 18.42 -27.80 -16.41
CA ALA A 275 18.72 -28.90 -17.29
C ALA A 275 19.06 -30.10 -16.41
N LEU A 276 18.09 -31.00 -16.22
CA LEU A 276 18.40 -32.33 -15.72
C LEU A 276 19.49 -32.88 -16.65
N PRO A 277 20.69 -33.26 -16.13
CA PRO A 277 21.68 -33.91 -16.98
C PRO A 277 21.00 -35.12 -17.61
N LYS A 278 21.19 -35.33 -18.92
CA LYS A 278 20.67 -36.51 -19.61
C LYS A 278 21.29 -37.76 -18.96
N THR A 279 20.69 -38.29 -17.91
CA THR A 279 21.12 -39.54 -17.27
C THR A 279 20.50 -40.70 -18.01
N GLY A 280 20.98 -40.93 -19.23
CA GLY A 280 20.97 -42.25 -19.84
C GLY A 280 22.26 -42.96 -19.43
N GLY A 281 22.18 -43.88 -18.47
CA GLY A 281 23.31 -44.70 -18.07
C GLY A 281 23.48 -44.86 -16.55
N MET A 282 22.92 -45.95 -16.03
CA MET A 282 23.27 -46.68 -14.81
C MET A 282 23.79 -45.90 -13.57
N ASN A 283 22.94 -45.92 -12.53
CA ASN A 283 23.31 -46.00 -11.10
C ASN A 283 23.88 -44.75 -10.39
N TRP A 284 23.49 -43.54 -10.81
CA TRP A 284 23.82 -42.28 -10.13
C TRP A 284 22.67 -41.62 -9.35
N ASN A 285 21.52 -42.29 -9.25
CA ASN A 285 20.26 -41.70 -8.78
C ASN A 285 20.23 -41.26 -7.31
N VAL A 286 21.11 -41.77 -6.44
CA VAL A 286 21.06 -41.46 -5.00
C VAL A 286 21.98 -40.30 -4.62
N LEU A 287 23.11 -40.11 -5.30
CA LEU A 287 24.07 -39.03 -4.98
C LEU A 287 23.61 -37.69 -5.59
N LEU A 288 23.14 -37.70 -6.84
CA LEU A 288 22.64 -36.50 -7.52
C LEU A 288 21.32 -35.98 -6.90
N GLY A 289 20.46 -36.87 -6.38
CA GLY A 289 19.26 -36.46 -5.65
C GLY A 289 19.57 -35.69 -4.37
N ALA A 290 20.59 -36.10 -3.61
CA ALA A 290 21.00 -35.40 -2.40
C ALA A 290 21.65 -34.03 -2.69
N PHE A 291 22.49 -33.92 -3.72
CA PHE A 291 23.11 -32.65 -4.10
C PHE A 291 22.13 -31.68 -4.79
N ALA A 292 21.19 -32.19 -5.59
CA ALA A 292 20.15 -31.37 -6.20
C ALA A 292 19.22 -30.76 -5.15
N VAL A 293 18.78 -31.54 -4.15
CA VAL A 293 17.93 -31.05 -3.04
C VAL A 293 18.65 -30.00 -2.19
N ILE A 294 19.95 -30.18 -1.92
CA ILE A 294 20.75 -29.19 -1.18
C ILE A 294 20.97 -27.92 -2.03
N GLY A 295 21.28 -28.05 -3.32
CA GLY A 295 21.50 -26.93 -4.23
C GLY A 295 20.25 -26.10 -4.50
N THR A 296 19.10 -26.75 -4.74
CA THR A 296 17.80 -26.05 -4.84
C THR A 296 17.41 -25.43 -3.52
N GLY A 297 17.73 -26.08 -2.39
CA GLY A 297 17.48 -25.53 -1.05
C GLY A 297 18.26 -24.25 -0.78
N VAL A 298 19.53 -24.15 -1.20
CA VAL A 298 20.36 -22.96 -0.99
C VAL A 298 19.98 -21.81 -1.93
N MET A 299 19.63 -22.09 -3.18
CA MET A 299 19.15 -21.04 -4.12
C MET A 299 17.74 -20.55 -3.77
N ALA A 300 16.83 -21.45 -3.38
CA ALA A 300 15.54 -21.07 -2.84
C ALA A 300 15.70 -20.26 -1.55
N ALA A 301 16.59 -20.68 -0.63
CA ALA A 301 16.90 -19.91 0.57
C ALA A 301 17.46 -18.53 0.22
N GLY A 302 18.35 -18.39 -0.78
CA GLY A 302 18.82 -17.08 -1.25
C GLY A 302 17.68 -16.17 -1.70
N PHE A 303 16.74 -16.69 -2.51
CA PHE A 303 15.57 -15.94 -2.98
C PHE A 303 14.57 -15.63 -1.85
N PHE A 304 14.35 -16.56 -0.90
CA PHE A 304 13.48 -16.33 0.27
C PHE A 304 14.12 -15.39 1.31
N LEU A 305 15.45 -15.39 1.44
CA LEU A 305 16.21 -14.51 2.33
C LEU A 305 16.23 -13.05 1.83
N GLU A 306 16.14 -12.86 0.52
CA GLU A 306 16.08 -11.53 -0.10
C GLU A 306 14.67 -10.90 -0.01
N GLN A 307 13.63 -11.71 0.24
CA GLN A 307 12.24 -11.23 0.22
C GLN A 307 11.58 -11.02 1.59
N THR A 308 12.10 -11.55 2.71
CA THR A 308 11.45 -11.34 4.03
C THR A 308 12.40 -11.39 5.24
N LYS A 309 12.18 -10.52 6.24
CA LYS A 309 12.78 -10.63 7.60
C LYS A 309 12.45 -11.98 8.28
N TRP A 310 11.34 -12.61 7.90
CA TRP A 310 10.91 -13.94 8.37
C TRP A 310 11.78 -15.09 7.85
N GLY A 311 12.38 -14.96 6.66
CA GLY A 311 13.32 -15.94 6.12
C GLY A 311 14.57 -16.10 6.99
N ARG A 312 15.11 -15.01 7.55
CA ARG A 312 16.25 -15.06 8.48
C ARG A 312 15.88 -15.75 9.80
N ALA A 313 14.70 -15.47 10.35
CA ALA A 313 14.22 -16.09 11.58
C ALA A 313 13.96 -17.60 11.43
N MET A 314 13.41 -18.02 10.28
CA MET A 314 13.21 -19.43 9.96
C MET A 314 14.54 -20.17 9.72
N LEU A 315 15.50 -19.52 9.07
CA LEU A 315 16.85 -20.05 8.88
C LEU A 315 17.63 -20.16 10.21
N GLU A 316 17.53 -19.17 11.11
CA GLU A 316 18.10 -19.25 12.46
C GLU A 316 17.44 -20.34 13.30
N ALA A 317 16.12 -20.53 13.19
CA ALA A 317 15.40 -21.61 13.85
C ALA A 317 15.81 -23.00 13.33
N LEU A 318 16.00 -23.15 12.02
CA LEU A 318 16.50 -24.38 11.38
C LEU A 318 17.99 -24.64 11.63
N LEU A 319 18.82 -23.61 11.72
CA LEU A 319 20.24 -23.74 12.07
C LEU A 319 20.43 -24.05 13.56
N ARG A 320 19.58 -23.50 14.45
CA ARG A 320 19.59 -23.82 15.89
C ARG A 320 18.96 -25.18 16.20
N LYS A 321 17.97 -25.65 15.43
CA LYS A 321 17.40 -26.99 15.55
C LYS A 321 17.98 -27.93 14.48
N THR A 322 18.94 -28.75 14.92
CA THR A 322 19.02 -30.17 14.55
C THR A 322 19.66 -30.64 13.22
N LEU A 323 20.56 -29.91 12.55
CA LEU A 323 21.31 -30.52 11.43
C LEU A 323 22.83 -30.35 11.41
N LEU A 324 23.42 -29.23 11.85
CA LEU A 324 24.88 -29.07 11.75
C LEU A 324 25.68 -29.76 12.86
N LYS A 325 25.22 -29.74 14.11
CA LYS A 325 25.93 -30.41 15.23
C LYS A 325 25.94 -31.93 15.08
N ASP A 326 24.81 -32.51 14.70
CA ASP A 326 24.70 -33.97 14.50
C ASP A 326 25.43 -34.45 13.25
N PHE A 327 25.45 -33.64 12.18
CA PHE A 327 26.20 -33.99 10.96
C PHE A 327 27.71 -33.87 11.17
N ILE A 328 28.19 -32.85 11.89
CA ILE A 328 29.61 -32.69 12.27
C ILE A 328 30.03 -33.79 13.26
N CYS A 329 29.19 -34.14 14.24
CA CYS A 329 29.49 -35.24 15.17
C CYS A 329 29.47 -36.61 14.46
N LYS A 330 28.53 -36.88 13.55
CA LYS A 330 28.48 -38.13 12.78
C LYS A 330 29.64 -38.25 11.78
N THR A 331 30.03 -37.17 11.10
CA THR A 331 31.20 -37.17 10.20
C THR A 331 32.50 -37.32 10.98
N ALA A 332 32.67 -36.67 12.14
CA ALA A 332 33.83 -36.85 13.00
C ALA A 332 33.94 -38.29 13.57
N LYS A 333 32.83 -38.93 13.89
CA LYS A 333 32.80 -40.33 14.37
C LYS A 333 33.14 -41.32 13.24
N LYS A 334 32.66 -41.07 12.00
CA LYS A 334 33.02 -41.84 10.81
C LYS A 334 34.49 -41.67 10.41
N LEU A 335 35.04 -40.45 10.49
CA LEU A 335 36.46 -40.18 10.23
C LEU A 335 37.39 -40.85 11.27
N ARG A 336 37.02 -40.90 12.55
CA ARG A 336 37.76 -41.67 13.57
C ARG A 336 37.69 -43.19 13.38
N ALA A 337 36.57 -43.73 12.91
CA ALA A 337 36.41 -45.15 12.62
C ALA A 337 37.21 -45.60 11.39
N LEU A 338 37.35 -44.73 10.38
CA LEU A 338 38.19 -44.98 9.21
C LEU A 338 39.68 -44.91 9.55
N ARG A 339 40.10 -43.99 10.43
CA ARG A 339 41.50 -43.88 10.89
C ARG A 339 41.97 -45.11 11.69
N ARG A 340 41.11 -45.69 12.53
CA ARG A 340 41.41 -46.94 13.26
C ARG A 340 41.45 -48.20 12.37
N ARG A 341 40.82 -48.17 11.19
CA ARG A 341 40.90 -49.27 10.21
C ARG A 341 42.15 -49.17 9.31
N SER A 342 42.67 -47.97 9.04
CA SER A 342 43.92 -47.79 8.30
C SER A 342 45.18 -48.10 9.13
N GLU A 343 45.12 -48.00 10.46
CA GLU A 343 46.23 -48.35 11.36
C GLU A 343 46.38 -49.87 11.59
N ARG A 344 45.38 -50.70 11.24
CA ARG A 344 45.47 -52.17 11.36
C ARG A 344 46.09 -52.87 10.13
N TRP A 345 46.49 -52.09 9.11
CA TRP A 345 47.12 -52.58 7.88
C TRP A 345 48.50 -51.95 7.61
N ARG A 346 49.08 -51.24 8.59
CA ARG A 346 50.46 -50.77 8.58
C ARG A 346 51.10 -51.09 9.93
N CYS A 347 51.85 -52.20 9.94
CA CYS A 347 52.73 -52.73 11.01
C CYS A 347 52.03 -53.33 12.23
#